data_AF-A0A7X6ZCP1-F1
#
_entry.id   AF-A0A7X6ZCP1-F1
#
_cell.length_a   1.000
_cell.length_b   1.000
_cell.length_c   1.000
_cell.angle_alpha   90.00
_cell.angle_beta   90.00
_cell.angle_gamma   90.00
#
_symmetry.space_group_name_H-M   'P 1'
#
loop_
_entity.id
_entity.type
_entity.pdbx_description
1 polymer ?
#
loop_
_entity_poly.entity_id
_entity_poly.type
_entity_poly.pdbx_seq_one_letter_code
_entity_poly.pdbx_strand_id
1 'polypeptide(L)'
;MKKRFSKILILAFFVFFAFAPVDYAAADTASAIDEIVGEMEDLYSYADTDFNIPAIEAAQAELGTLTDGQLDAIAGPLVTTEVTEKYAGTDLYDKDEWNRLITKLMAFTYLNDTDSNQLKADIENFRVEFSPHFKILFGEEITMDDLARLLQATRDQISSVIGVSGAGILANDDNQDMIDKMTRYLFDALDAGASQPGNEMFQNKFVELGWNKELLVQQSKILAAYIDLDGDARRSLALIAIRSETDPIDDDFLSIGDKPTYTVTIMGKDASSLVGWHSLNSSVVKVEETDQGFEIEAVGIGTAELLAYRYYPGDGSGSEPEIDWLVRFDVTVEGDILYGDVNDDDIITSSDHQRLFEHLNGTNPLTGDALIASDVNKDGITTSSDHQRLFEHLNGTNPLS
;
A
#
# COMPACT_ATOMS: atom_id res chain seq x y z
N MET A 1 -18.09 1.28 -15.58
CA MET A 1 -17.01 0.39 -15.13
C MET A 1 -15.69 1.07 -15.41
N LYS A 2 -15.21 1.86 -14.45
CA LYS A 2 -13.90 2.52 -14.53
C LYS A 2 -12.84 1.43 -14.34
N LYS A 3 -11.91 1.34 -15.29
CA LYS A 3 -10.78 0.42 -15.29
C LYS A 3 -9.88 0.73 -14.08
N ARG A 4 -10.16 0.15 -12.92
CA ARG A 4 -9.22 0.07 -11.79
C ARG A 4 -8.34 -1.14 -12.08
N PHE A 5 -7.26 -0.86 -12.80
CA PHE A 5 -6.41 -1.86 -13.42
C PHE A 5 -4.99 -1.36 -13.28
N SER A 6 -4.39 -1.39 -12.11
CA SER A 6 -3.02 -0.91 -12.02
C SER A 6 -2.33 -1.42 -10.75
N LYS A 7 -1.10 -1.92 -10.93
CA LYS A 7 0.10 -1.54 -10.15
C LYS A 7 0.96 -2.60 -9.43
N ILE A 8 0.74 -3.90 -9.57
CA ILE A 8 1.77 -4.89 -9.10
C ILE A 8 2.89 -5.13 -10.15
N LEU A 9 2.77 -4.48 -11.31
CA LEU A 9 3.56 -4.74 -12.51
C LEU A 9 5.04 -4.37 -12.40
N ILE A 10 5.40 -3.37 -11.60
CA ILE A 10 6.67 -2.64 -11.72
C ILE A 10 7.91 -3.49 -11.36
N LEU A 11 7.79 -4.45 -10.44
CA LEU A 11 8.89 -5.38 -10.14
C LEU A 11 9.20 -6.33 -11.32
N ALA A 12 8.16 -6.78 -12.02
CA ALA A 12 8.28 -7.61 -13.24
C ALA A 12 8.65 -6.76 -14.46
N PHE A 13 8.17 -5.51 -14.48
CA PHE A 13 8.44 -4.47 -15.45
C PHE A 13 9.96 -4.21 -15.56
N PHE A 14 10.64 -4.04 -14.43
CA PHE A 14 12.04 -3.64 -14.40
C PHE A 14 13.04 -4.72 -14.80
N VAL A 15 12.75 -6.00 -14.53
CA VAL A 15 13.67 -7.10 -14.86
C VAL A 15 13.75 -7.35 -16.37
N PHE A 16 12.80 -6.85 -17.14
CA PHE A 16 12.64 -7.22 -18.54
C PHE A 16 12.64 -6.03 -19.52
N PHE A 17 12.03 -4.88 -19.19
CA PHE A 17 11.97 -3.72 -20.11
C PHE A 17 13.27 -2.94 -20.22
N ALA A 18 13.99 -2.80 -19.11
CA ALA A 18 15.19 -1.99 -19.05
C ALA A 18 16.38 -2.61 -19.81
N PHE A 19 16.18 -3.77 -20.44
CA PHE A 19 17.25 -4.56 -20.99
C PHE A 19 17.06 -5.01 -22.43
N ALA A 20 15.84 -4.98 -22.98
CA ALA A 20 15.68 -5.40 -24.37
C ALA A 20 16.54 -4.55 -25.31
N PRO A 21 17.25 -5.19 -26.24
CA PRO A 21 17.84 -4.51 -27.35
C PRO A 21 16.73 -4.09 -28.29
N VAL A 22 16.38 -2.80 -28.30
CA VAL A 22 15.40 -2.35 -29.28
C VAL A 22 16.03 -1.37 -30.25
N ASP A 23 16.12 -1.82 -31.51
CA ASP A 23 16.20 -0.97 -32.68
C ASP A 23 14.83 -0.33 -32.91
N TYR A 24 14.51 0.70 -32.14
CA TYR A 24 13.38 1.59 -32.41
C TYR A 24 13.85 2.82 -33.21
N ALA A 25 12.91 3.44 -33.92
CA ALA A 25 13.03 4.86 -34.14
C ALA A 25 12.92 5.56 -32.78
N ALA A 26 13.84 6.48 -32.44
CA ALA A 26 13.95 7.10 -31.11
C ALA A 26 12.64 7.66 -30.48
N ALA A 27 11.61 7.91 -31.29
CA ALA A 27 10.29 8.35 -30.83
C ALA A 27 9.46 7.26 -30.13
N ASP A 28 9.51 6.01 -30.61
CA ASP A 28 8.71 4.90 -30.06
C ASP A 28 9.25 4.46 -28.70
N THR A 29 10.57 4.49 -28.52
CA THR A 29 11.23 4.22 -27.24
C THR A 29 10.89 5.24 -26.16
N ALA A 30 10.82 6.52 -26.53
CA ALA A 30 10.47 7.58 -25.59
C ALA A 30 9.04 7.41 -25.08
N SER A 31 8.10 7.02 -25.96
CA SER A 31 6.71 6.71 -25.59
C SER A 31 6.62 5.52 -24.65
N ALA A 32 7.38 4.46 -24.91
CA ALA A 32 7.40 3.28 -24.06
C ALA A 32 7.86 3.63 -22.64
N ILE A 33 8.95 4.39 -22.47
CA ILE A 33 9.43 4.84 -21.15
C ILE A 33 8.43 5.75 -20.44
N ASP A 34 7.76 6.63 -21.17
CA ASP A 34 6.73 7.49 -20.58
C ASP A 34 5.56 6.69 -20.01
N GLU A 35 5.16 5.59 -20.64
CA GLU A 35 4.13 4.69 -20.11
C GLU A 35 4.57 4.02 -18.80
N ILE A 36 5.83 3.57 -18.72
CA ILE A 36 6.43 2.98 -17.49
C ILE A 36 6.36 3.96 -16.34
N VAL A 37 6.85 5.17 -16.59
CA VAL A 37 6.92 6.24 -15.60
C VAL A 37 5.51 6.56 -15.13
N GLY A 38 4.55 6.69 -16.05
CA GLY A 38 3.15 6.91 -15.71
C GLY A 38 2.54 5.78 -14.85
N GLU A 39 2.86 4.52 -15.14
CA GLU A 39 2.41 3.38 -14.30
C GLU A 39 3.06 3.40 -12.91
N MET A 40 4.33 3.80 -12.81
CA MET A 40 5.03 3.96 -11.52
C MET A 40 4.43 5.09 -10.69
N GLU A 41 4.22 6.25 -11.28
CA GLU A 41 3.56 7.37 -10.60
C GLU A 41 2.17 6.99 -10.11
N ASP A 42 1.42 6.29 -10.95
CA ASP A 42 0.12 5.76 -10.58
C ASP A 42 0.30 4.79 -9.39
N LEU A 43 1.25 3.85 -9.39
CA LEU A 43 1.49 2.94 -8.25
C LEU A 43 1.75 3.70 -6.96
N TYR A 44 2.73 4.60 -7.01
CA TYR A 44 3.17 5.37 -5.86
C TYR A 44 2.12 6.36 -5.35
N SER A 45 1.05 6.64 -6.11
CA SER A 45 -0.11 7.37 -5.57
C SER A 45 -0.84 6.65 -4.43
N TYR A 46 -0.62 5.34 -4.25
CA TYR A 46 -1.12 4.59 -3.09
C TYR A 46 -0.10 4.47 -1.93
N ALA A 47 1.07 5.08 -2.09
CA ALA A 47 2.06 5.14 -1.02
C ALA A 47 1.62 6.13 0.05
N ASP A 48 1.86 5.74 1.29
CA ASP A 48 1.80 6.63 2.43
C ASP A 48 3.07 7.49 2.48
N THR A 49 2.90 8.79 2.64
CA THR A 49 4.01 9.75 2.63
C THR A 49 4.85 9.71 3.89
N ASP A 50 4.30 9.20 5.00
CA ASP A 50 4.94 9.25 6.31
C ASP A 50 5.70 7.97 6.62
N PHE A 51 5.24 6.82 6.08
CA PHE A 51 5.93 5.53 6.23
C PHE A 51 6.51 4.98 4.93
N ASN A 52 5.72 4.85 3.86
CA ASN A 52 6.16 4.08 2.69
C ASN A 52 7.27 4.76 1.91
N ILE A 53 7.09 6.05 1.64
CA ILE A 53 8.06 6.85 0.88
C ILE A 53 9.42 6.89 1.62
N PRO A 54 9.50 7.27 2.91
CA PRO A 54 10.76 7.28 3.65
C PRO A 54 11.44 5.91 3.75
N ALA A 55 10.68 4.83 3.94
CA ALA A 55 11.24 3.49 4.04
C ALA A 55 11.94 3.07 2.73
N ILE A 56 11.30 3.35 1.58
CA ILE A 56 11.85 3.02 0.27
C ILE A 56 13.09 3.89 -0.04
N GLU A 57 13.03 5.19 0.27
CA GLU A 57 14.18 6.10 0.11
C GLU A 57 15.37 5.69 0.98
N ALA A 58 15.13 5.23 2.22
CA ALA A 58 16.18 4.73 3.11
C ALA A 58 16.89 3.51 2.51
N ALA A 59 16.14 2.53 2.00
CA ALA A 59 16.72 1.38 1.33
C ALA A 59 17.47 1.77 0.05
N GLN A 60 16.95 2.74 -0.70
CA GLN A 60 17.62 3.25 -1.89
C GLN A 60 18.97 3.92 -1.55
N ALA A 61 19.04 4.68 -0.46
CA ALA A 61 20.26 5.36 -0.04
C ALA A 61 21.38 4.37 0.32
N GLU A 62 21.04 3.22 0.92
CA GLU A 62 21.99 2.18 1.30
C GLU A 62 22.56 1.40 0.12
N LEU A 63 21.96 1.46 -1.07
CA LEU A 63 22.52 0.82 -2.26
C LEU A 63 23.92 1.38 -2.62
N GLY A 64 24.12 2.68 -2.41
CA GLY A 64 25.40 3.35 -2.67
C GLY A 64 26.48 3.03 -1.64
N THR A 65 26.14 2.37 -0.53
CA THR A 65 27.05 2.05 0.57
C THR A 65 27.55 0.60 0.53
N LEU A 66 27.01 -0.21 -0.38
CA LEU A 66 27.39 -1.62 -0.55
C LEU A 66 28.88 -1.77 -0.88
N THR A 67 29.55 -2.62 -0.11
CA THR A 67 30.95 -3.00 -0.33
C THR A 67 31.07 -4.06 -1.43
N ASP A 68 32.26 -4.17 -2.05
CA ASP A 68 32.55 -5.19 -3.07
C ASP A 68 32.21 -6.62 -2.60
N GLY A 69 32.46 -6.93 -1.33
CA GLY A 69 32.13 -8.24 -0.76
C GLY A 69 30.63 -8.50 -0.64
N GLN A 70 29.83 -7.45 -0.40
CA GLN A 70 28.36 -7.55 -0.39
C GLN A 70 27.83 -7.69 -1.81
N LEU A 71 28.37 -6.90 -2.75
CA LEU A 71 28.02 -7.01 -4.18
C LEU A 71 28.32 -8.42 -4.72
N ASP A 72 29.46 -9.00 -4.35
CA ASP A 72 29.81 -10.38 -4.70
C ASP A 72 28.84 -11.40 -4.12
N ALA A 73 28.39 -11.20 -2.88
CA ALA A 73 27.42 -12.09 -2.23
C ALA A 73 26.05 -12.05 -2.91
N ILE A 74 25.67 -10.90 -3.46
CA ILE A 74 24.39 -10.65 -4.16
C ILE A 74 24.45 -11.16 -5.61
N ALA A 75 25.49 -10.78 -6.36
CA ALA A 75 25.53 -10.95 -7.81
C ALA A 75 26.35 -12.16 -8.26
N GLY A 76 27.33 -12.58 -7.47
CA GLY A 76 28.21 -13.70 -7.77
C GLY A 76 27.46 -15.02 -8.03
N PRO A 77 26.48 -15.40 -7.20
CA PRO A 77 25.69 -16.62 -7.42
C PRO A 77 24.87 -16.63 -8.72
N LEU A 78 24.63 -15.47 -9.34
CA LEU A 78 23.95 -15.36 -10.63
C LEU A 78 24.87 -15.59 -11.82
N VAL A 79 26.20 -15.62 -11.62
CA VAL A 79 27.18 -16.02 -12.64
C VAL A 79 27.27 -17.55 -12.67
N THR A 80 26.23 -18.17 -13.21
CA THR A 80 26.15 -19.62 -13.37
C THR A 80 27.12 -20.11 -14.46
N THR A 81 27.19 -21.44 -14.63
CA THR A 81 27.97 -22.02 -15.73
C THR A 81 27.38 -21.58 -17.07
N GLU A 82 26.05 -21.60 -17.17
CA GLU A 82 25.28 -21.20 -18.35
C GLU A 82 25.50 -19.72 -18.68
N VAL A 83 25.49 -18.84 -17.69
CA VAL A 83 25.82 -17.40 -17.89
C VAL A 83 27.25 -17.26 -18.39
N THR A 84 28.21 -17.95 -17.78
CA THR A 84 29.62 -17.91 -18.20
C THR A 84 29.79 -18.37 -19.65
N GLU A 85 29.04 -19.40 -20.06
CA GLU A 85 29.03 -19.89 -21.45
C GLU A 85 28.44 -18.87 -22.43
N LYS A 86 27.41 -18.11 -22.05
CA LYS A 86 26.84 -17.03 -22.88
C LYS A 86 27.86 -15.91 -23.14
N TYR A 87 28.66 -15.56 -22.13
CA TYR A 87 29.73 -14.56 -22.27
C TYR A 87 31.00 -15.09 -22.93
N ALA A 88 31.11 -16.41 -23.16
CA ALA A 88 32.32 -17.01 -23.71
C ALA A 88 32.65 -16.46 -25.11
N GLY A 89 33.86 -15.92 -25.27
CA GLY A 89 34.29 -15.31 -26.52
C GLY A 89 33.82 -13.87 -26.72
N THR A 90 33.25 -13.24 -25.69
CA THR A 90 32.95 -11.81 -25.64
C THR A 90 33.94 -11.10 -24.70
N ASP A 91 34.23 -9.84 -24.99
CA ASP A 91 35.03 -8.98 -24.09
C ASP A 91 34.13 -8.16 -23.14
N LEU A 92 32.83 -8.49 -23.05
CA LEU A 92 31.85 -7.73 -22.28
C LEU A 92 31.76 -8.14 -20.81
N TYR A 93 32.18 -9.36 -20.46
CA TYR A 93 32.13 -9.77 -19.06
C TYR A 93 33.27 -9.11 -18.27
N ASP A 94 32.90 -8.13 -17.46
CA ASP A 94 33.69 -7.60 -16.36
C ASP A 94 32.94 -7.81 -15.05
N LYS A 95 33.67 -8.19 -13.99
CA LYS A 95 33.05 -8.53 -12.70
C LYS A 95 32.41 -7.30 -12.03
N ASP A 96 33.08 -6.15 -12.10
CA ASP A 96 32.58 -4.92 -11.49
C ASP A 96 31.35 -4.42 -12.27
N GLU A 97 31.38 -4.55 -13.59
CA GLU A 97 30.23 -4.29 -14.45
C GLU A 97 29.05 -5.23 -14.17
N TRP A 98 29.30 -6.53 -13.98
CA TRP A 98 28.27 -7.50 -13.60
C TRP A 98 27.65 -7.19 -12.24
N ASN A 99 28.49 -6.94 -11.23
CA ASN A 99 28.03 -6.56 -9.89
C ASN A 99 27.15 -5.31 -9.96
N ARG A 100 27.54 -4.33 -10.77
CA ARG A 100 26.78 -3.10 -10.97
C ARG A 100 25.47 -3.32 -11.73
N LEU A 101 25.48 -4.13 -12.78
CA LEU A 101 24.29 -4.55 -13.53
C LEU A 101 23.25 -5.15 -12.59
N ILE A 102 23.65 -6.19 -11.85
CA ILE A 102 22.76 -6.95 -10.98
C ILE A 102 22.26 -6.11 -9.80
N THR A 103 23.12 -5.25 -9.24
CA THR A 103 22.75 -4.39 -8.12
C THR A 103 21.81 -3.28 -8.56
N LYS A 104 22.11 -2.57 -9.66
CA LYS A 104 21.20 -1.57 -10.21
C LYS A 104 19.87 -2.20 -10.64
N LEU A 105 19.90 -3.40 -11.22
CA LEU A 105 18.70 -4.16 -11.56
C LEU A 105 17.81 -4.38 -10.34
N MET A 106 18.36 -4.92 -9.25
CA MET A 106 17.56 -5.12 -8.05
C MET A 106 17.21 -3.81 -7.35
N ALA A 107 18.04 -2.76 -7.47
CA ALA A 107 17.75 -1.43 -6.96
C ALA A 107 16.50 -0.81 -7.57
N PHE A 108 16.16 -1.14 -8.82
CA PHE A 108 14.94 -0.66 -9.47
C PHE A 108 13.67 -1.00 -8.69
N THR A 109 13.71 -2.04 -7.86
CA THR A 109 12.59 -2.39 -6.98
C THR A 109 12.29 -1.33 -5.92
N TYR A 110 13.29 -0.52 -5.56
CA TYR A 110 13.19 0.55 -4.56
C TYR A 110 13.19 1.95 -5.22
N LEU A 111 12.95 2.04 -6.54
CA LEU A 111 12.82 3.36 -7.16
C LEU A 111 11.50 4.00 -6.79
N ASN A 112 11.60 5.08 -6.03
CA ASN A 112 10.51 5.96 -5.67
C ASN A 112 10.88 7.41 -6.04
N ASP A 113 11.23 7.62 -7.30
CA ASP A 113 11.55 8.98 -7.74
C ASP A 113 10.25 9.73 -8.04
N THR A 114 10.01 10.78 -7.26
CA THR A 114 8.87 11.68 -7.43
C THR A 114 9.07 12.65 -8.59
N ASP A 115 10.28 12.74 -9.17
CA ASP A 115 10.56 13.47 -10.41
C ASP A 115 10.52 12.51 -11.61
N SER A 116 9.41 12.56 -12.35
CA SER A 116 9.18 11.76 -13.56
C SER A 116 10.30 11.91 -14.60
N ASN A 117 10.95 13.08 -14.68
CA ASN A 117 12.03 13.29 -15.65
C ASN A 117 13.31 12.58 -15.22
N GLN A 118 13.60 12.59 -13.91
CA GLN A 118 14.75 11.91 -13.36
C GLN A 118 14.55 10.39 -13.42
N LEU A 119 13.35 9.90 -13.08
CA LEU A 119 12.98 8.49 -13.28
C LEU A 119 13.15 8.06 -14.74
N LYS A 120 12.61 8.84 -15.68
CA LYS A 120 12.78 8.60 -17.13
C LYS A 120 14.25 8.54 -17.52
N ALA A 121 15.07 9.47 -17.03
CA ALA A 121 16.49 9.52 -17.31
C ALA A 121 17.22 8.30 -16.73
N ASP A 122 16.89 7.85 -15.52
CA ASP A 122 17.53 6.70 -14.89
C ASP A 122 17.20 5.39 -15.60
N ILE A 123 15.95 5.22 -16.04
CA ILE A 123 15.52 4.08 -16.88
C ILE A 123 16.26 4.09 -18.21
N GLU A 124 16.31 5.25 -18.88
CA GLU A 124 17.00 5.41 -20.18
C GLU A 124 18.50 5.12 -20.05
N ASN A 125 19.16 5.70 -19.04
CA ASN A 125 20.59 5.54 -18.80
C ASN A 125 20.92 4.09 -18.51
N PHE A 126 20.15 3.42 -17.65
CA PHE A 126 20.34 2.02 -17.37
C PHE A 126 20.17 1.14 -18.61
N ARG A 127 19.15 1.40 -19.43
CA ARG A 127 18.93 0.65 -20.67
C ARG A 127 20.10 0.78 -21.64
N VAL A 128 20.53 2.02 -21.91
CA VAL A 128 21.65 2.27 -22.83
C VAL A 128 22.91 1.60 -22.33
N GLU A 129 23.14 1.66 -21.02
CA GLU A 129 24.32 1.11 -20.36
C GLU A 129 24.36 -0.43 -20.42
N PHE A 130 23.26 -1.12 -20.12
CA PHE A 130 23.27 -2.57 -19.92
C PHE A 130 22.61 -3.39 -21.04
N SER A 131 22.06 -2.77 -22.08
CA SER A 131 21.52 -3.47 -23.25
C SER A 131 22.48 -4.51 -23.86
N PRO A 132 23.80 -4.26 -23.97
CA PRO A 132 24.74 -5.27 -24.47
C PRO A 132 24.76 -6.57 -23.64
N HIS A 133 24.63 -6.48 -22.31
CA HIS A 133 24.60 -7.66 -21.44
C HIS A 133 23.34 -8.49 -21.67
N PHE A 134 22.21 -7.84 -21.85
CA PHE A 134 20.97 -8.57 -22.11
C PHE A 134 20.93 -9.22 -23.48
N LYS A 135 21.49 -8.59 -24.51
CA LYS A 135 21.67 -9.24 -25.83
C LYS A 135 22.39 -10.58 -25.68
N ILE A 136 23.44 -10.61 -24.86
CA ILE A 136 24.19 -11.84 -24.57
C ILE A 136 23.33 -12.86 -23.82
N LEU A 137 22.64 -12.43 -22.77
CA LEU A 137 21.89 -13.32 -21.89
C LEU A 137 20.61 -13.88 -22.55
N PHE A 138 19.81 -13.01 -23.15
CA PHE A 138 18.44 -13.33 -23.60
C PHE A 138 18.28 -13.39 -25.11
N GLY A 139 19.25 -12.85 -25.86
CA GLY A 139 19.27 -12.80 -27.32
C GLY A 139 18.83 -11.45 -27.89
N GLU A 140 18.90 -11.32 -29.21
CA GLU A 140 18.56 -10.08 -29.93
C GLU A 140 17.12 -10.07 -30.49
N GLU A 141 16.38 -11.16 -30.33
CA GLU A 141 15.06 -11.33 -30.96
C GLU A 141 13.90 -10.79 -30.13
N ILE A 142 14.15 -10.44 -28.85
CA ILE A 142 13.11 -9.93 -27.95
C ILE A 142 12.91 -8.44 -28.23
N THR A 143 11.70 -8.08 -28.67
CA THR A 143 11.30 -6.69 -28.89
C THR A 143 10.60 -6.11 -27.67
N MET A 144 10.41 -4.79 -27.63
CA MET A 144 9.63 -4.14 -26.56
C MET A 144 8.16 -4.54 -26.59
N ASP A 145 7.59 -4.73 -27.78
CA ASP A 145 6.20 -5.17 -27.93
C ASP A 145 6.02 -6.57 -27.33
N ASP A 146 7.03 -7.43 -27.43
CA ASP A 146 7.03 -8.76 -26.79
C ASP A 146 7.09 -8.63 -25.27
N LEU A 147 7.92 -7.72 -24.77
CA LEU A 147 8.01 -7.47 -23.33
C LEU A 147 6.71 -6.86 -22.79
N ALA A 148 6.12 -5.89 -23.50
CA ALA A 148 4.85 -5.26 -23.10
C ALA A 148 3.75 -6.31 -22.96
N ARG A 149 3.73 -7.25 -23.91
CA ARG A 149 2.83 -8.40 -23.90
C ARG A 149 3.10 -9.35 -22.74
N LEU A 150 4.37 -9.67 -22.46
CA LEU A 150 4.75 -10.52 -21.32
C LEU A 150 4.31 -9.89 -20.00
N LEU A 151 4.52 -8.59 -19.85
CA LEU A 151 4.12 -7.86 -18.64
C LEU A 151 2.62 -7.86 -18.48
N GLN A 152 1.87 -7.49 -19.51
CA GLN A 152 0.42 -7.53 -19.46
C GLN A 152 -0.08 -8.93 -19.12
N ALA A 153 0.48 -9.97 -19.73
CA ALA A 153 0.15 -11.35 -19.41
C ALA A 153 0.48 -11.71 -17.95
N THR A 154 1.67 -11.35 -17.47
CA THR A 154 2.10 -11.55 -16.07
C THR A 154 1.12 -10.90 -15.11
N ARG A 155 0.72 -9.66 -15.41
CA ARG A 155 -0.25 -8.89 -14.64
C ARG A 155 -1.59 -9.61 -14.51
N ASP A 156 -2.11 -10.07 -15.64
CA ASP A 156 -3.39 -10.77 -15.71
C ASP A 156 -3.38 -12.08 -14.92
N GLN A 157 -2.19 -12.64 -14.62
CA GLN A 157 -2.03 -13.83 -13.78
C GLN A 157 -1.96 -13.56 -12.28
N ILE A 158 -1.71 -12.32 -11.83
CA ILE A 158 -1.45 -12.03 -10.40
C ILE A 158 -2.63 -12.44 -9.51
N SER A 159 -3.85 -11.99 -9.84
CA SER A 159 -5.05 -12.37 -9.09
C SER A 159 -5.29 -13.89 -9.09
N SER A 160 -4.99 -14.55 -10.21
CA SER A 160 -5.11 -16.01 -10.35
C SER A 160 -4.11 -16.76 -9.46
N VAL A 161 -2.86 -16.32 -9.44
CA VAL A 161 -1.76 -16.89 -8.66
C VAL A 161 -1.98 -16.72 -7.16
N ILE A 162 -2.45 -15.54 -6.74
CA ILE A 162 -2.72 -15.24 -5.33
C ILE A 162 -3.97 -16.02 -4.86
N GLY A 163 -5.04 -15.98 -5.65
CA GLY A 163 -6.29 -16.67 -5.34
C GLY A 163 -6.93 -16.20 -4.03
N VAL A 164 -7.94 -16.94 -3.55
CA VAL A 164 -8.69 -16.59 -2.33
C VAL A 164 -7.84 -16.78 -1.08
N SER A 165 -7.09 -17.89 -1.00
CA SER A 165 -6.22 -18.16 0.15
C SER A 165 -5.08 -17.14 0.25
N GLY A 166 -4.51 -16.72 -0.87
CA GLY A 166 -3.46 -15.70 -0.90
C GLY A 166 -3.98 -14.31 -0.53
N ALA A 167 -5.19 -13.93 -0.98
CA ALA A 167 -5.77 -12.64 -0.60
C ALA A 167 -5.97 -12.54 0.93
N GLY A 168 -6.40 -13.64 1.56
CA GLY A 168 -6.51 -13.69 3.02
C GLY A 168 -5.18 -13.56 3.73
N ILE A 169 -4.18 -14.32 3.27
CA ILE A 169 -2.78 -14.23 3.72
C ILE A 169 -2.25 -12.79 3.64
N LEU A 170 -2.50 -12.07 2.54
CA LEU A 170 -2.06 -10.68 2.39
C LEU A 170 -2.77 -9.73 3.35
N ALA A 171 -4.00 -10.05 3.75
CA ALA A 171 -4.77 -9.27 4.71
C ALA A 171 -4.39 -9.53 6.18
N ASN A 172 -3.90 -10.72 6.54
CA ASN A 172 -3.83 -11.12 7.96
C ASN A 172 -2.58 -11.89 8.42
N ASP A 173 -1.62 -12.21 7.54
CA ASP A 173 -0.35 -12.79 7.99
C ASP A 173 0.62 -11.72 8.47
N ASP A 174 1.68 -12.14 9.17
CA ASP A 174 2.75 -11.24 9.63
C ASP A 174 3.51 -10.57 8.46
N ASN A 175 4.22 -9.50 8.78
CA ASN A 175 4.91 -8.68 7.78
C ASN A 175 5.98 -9.47 7.00
N GLN A 176 6.72 -10.37 7.66
CA GLN A 176 7.79 -11.12 7.01
C GLN A 176 7.22 -12.17 6.05
N ASP A 177 6.15 -12.83 6.46
CA ASP A 177 5.39 -13.77 5.64
C ASP A 177 4.74 -13.09 4.43
N MET A 178 4.14 -11.91 4.61
CA MET A 178 3.58 -11.11 3.51
C MET A 178 4.67 -10.76 2.48
N ILE A 179 5.81 -10.24 2.94
CA ILE A 179 6.95 -9.89 2.07
C ILE A 179 7.40 -11.12 1.27
N ASP A 180 7.64 -12.23 1.95
CA ASP A 180 8.12 -13.47 1.33
C ASP A 180 7.14 -14.03 0.29
N LYS A 181 5.83 -14.00 0.60
CA LYS A 181 4.78 -14.51 -0.29
C LYS A 181 4.58 -13.58 -1.47
N MET A 182 4.59 -12.27 -1.28
CA MET A 182 4.48 -11.29 -2.37
C MET A 182 5.61 -11.47 -3.40
N THR A 183 6.87 -11.59 -2.95
CA THR A 183 7.99 -11.87 -3.86
C THR A 183 7.76 -13.16 -4.65
N ARG A 184 7.28 -14.22 -4.00
CA ARG A 184 7.01 -15.50 -4.66
C ARG A 184 5.86 -15.44 -5.65
N TYR A 185 4.77 -14.74 -5.33
CA TYR A 185 3.62 -14.56 -6.21
C TYR A 185 3.98 -13.81 -7.47
N LEU A 186 4.88 -12.81 -7.39
CA LEU A 186 5.40 -12.11 -8.56
C LEU A 186 6.13 -13.05 -9.53
N PHE A 187 6.99 -13.92 -9.01
CA PHE A 187 7.67 -14.93 -9.83
C PHE A 187 6.70 -15.95 -10.45
N ASP A 188 5.70 -16.39 -9.69
CA ASP A 188 4.68 -17.33 -10.21
C ASP A 188 3.81 -16.68 -11.28
N ALA A 189 3.46 -15.40 -11.11
CA ALA A 189 2.71 -14.63 -12.10
C ALA A 189 3.53 -14.45 -13.38
N LEU A 190 4.83 -14.19 -13.26
CA LEU A 190 5.75 -14.07 -14.41
C LEU A 190 5.86 -15.38 -15.18
N ASP A 191 6.02 -16.50 -14.49
CA ASP A 191 6.08 -17.83 -15.11
C ASP A 191 4.76 -18.20 -15.81
N ALA A 192 3.63 -17.90 -15.16
CA ALA A 192 2.30 -18.09 -15.74
C ALA A 192 2.04 -17.14 -16.92
N GLY A 193 2.59 -15.92 -16.89
CA GLY A 193 2.55 -14.93 -17.97
C GLY A 193 3.36 -15.36 -19.19
N ALA A 194 4.59 -15.85 -18.97
CA ALA A 194 5.45 -16.43 -20.01
C ALA A 194 4.83 -17.68 -20.66
N SER A 195 3.98 -18.38 -19.92
CA SER A 195 3.23 -19.54 -20.41
C SER A 195 2.00 -19.18 -21.27
N GLN A 196 1.62 -17.90 -21.38
CA GLN A 196 0.49 -17.48 -22.21
C GLN A 196 0.82 -17.53 -23.71
N PRO A 197 -0.18 -17.76 -24.59
CA PRO A 197 0.02 -17.72 -26.04
C PRO A 197 0.62 -16.40 -26.51
N GLY A 198 1.64 -16.47 -27.35
CA GLY A 198 2.37 -15.30 -27.86
C GLY A 198 3.55 -14.85 -27.00
N ASN A 199 3.84 -15.54 -25.89
CA ASN A 199 5.01 -15.30 -25.03
C ASN A 199 6.01 -16.47 -25.04
N GLU A 200 5.91 -17.38 -26.01
CA GLU A 200 6.70 -18.62 -26.07
C GLU A 200 8.22 -18.34 -26.09
N MET A 201 8.65 -17.20 -26.63
CA MET A 201 10.04 -16.75 -26.66
C MET A 201 10.66 -16.50 -25.27
N PHE A 202 9.82 -16.28 -24.25
CA PHE A 202 10.26 -16.06 -22.86
C PHE A 202 10.33 -17.35 -22.05
N GLN A 203 9.72 -18.43 -22.52
CA GLN A 203 9.71 -19.70 -21.82
C GLN A 203 11.13 -20.23 -21.64
N ASN A 204 11.44 -20.69 -20.43
CA ASN A 204 12.74 -21.24 -20.05
C ASN A 204 13.93 -20.27 -20.14
N LYS A 205 13.75 -18.98 -20.46
CA LYS A 205 14.88 -18.04 -20.57
C LYS A 205 15.72 -17.94 -19.30
N PHE A 206 15.08 -17.98 -18.13
CA PHE A 206 15.81 -18.04 -16.86
C PHE A 206 16.53 -19.37 -16.65
N VAL A 207 15.90 -20.49 -17.04
CA VAL A 207 16.49 -21.83 -16.95
C VAL A 207 17.71 -21.95 -17.87
N GLU A 208 17.68 -21.33 -19.05
CA GLU A 208 18.82 -21.21 -19.97
C GLU A 208 20.00 -20.43 -19.38
N LEU A 209 19.77 -19.65 -18.31
CA LEU A 209 20.80 -18.96 -17.54
C LEU A 209 21.15 -19.70 -16.24
N GLY A 210 20.63 -20.91 -16.03
CA GLY A 210 20.77 -21.64 -14.76
C GLY A 210 20.07 -20.96 -13.58
N TRP A 211 19.18 -19.99 -13.85
CA TRP A 211 18.41 -19.29 -12.82
C TRP A 211 17.08 -19.98 -12.58
N ASN A 212 16.74 -20.13 -11.30
CA ASN A 212 15.44 -20.61 -10.85
C ASN A 212 14.84 -19.65 -9.82
N LYS A 213 13.55 -19.84 -9.51
CA LYS A 213 12.81 -19.02 -8.56
C LYS A 213 13.51 -18.94 -7.20
N GLU A 214 13.97 -20.07 -6.68
CA GLU A 214 14.64 -20.15 -5.38
C GLU A 214 15.92 -19.31 -5.33
N LEU A 215 16.73 -19.36 -6.37
CA LEU A 215 17.96 -18.58 -6.49
C LEU A 215 17.65 -17.08 -6.51
N LEU A 216 16.70 -16.65 -7.34
CA LEU A 216 16.36 -15.24 -7.48
C LEU A 216 15.73 -14.66 -6.21
N VAL A 217 14.82 -15.41 -5.57
CA VAL A 217 14.25 -15.05 -4.26
C VAL A 217 15.35 -14.97 -3.20
N GLN A 218 16.30 -15.91 -3.20
CA GLN A 218 17.41 -15.89 -2.25
C GLN A 218 18.31 -14.66 -2.45
N GLN A 219 18.65 -14.29 -3.69
CA GLN A 219 19.48 -13.11 -3.94
C GLN A 219 18.75 -11.81 -3.57
N SER A 220 17.44 -11.72 -3.82
CA SER A 220 16.62 -10.61 -3.36
C SER A 220 16.65 -10.48 -1.83
N LYS A 221 16.58 -11.60 -1.09
CA LYS A 221 16.71 -11.60 0.38
C LYS A 221 18.10 -11.19 0.86
N ILE A 222 19.16 -11.61 0.16
CA ILE A 222 20.53 -11.22 0.51
C ILE A 222 20.72 -9.72 0.32
N LEU A 223 20.23 -9.14 -0.77
CA LEU A 223 20.26 -7.69 -0.96
C LEU A 223 19.50 -6.99 0.18
N ALA A 224 18.27 -7.43 0.45
CA ALA A 224 17.44 -6.80 1.48
C ALA A 224 18.07 -6.89 2.88
N ALA A 225 18.81 -7.95 3.20
CA ALA A 225 19.55 -8.05 4.45
C ALA A 225 20.64 -6.97 4.62
N TYR A 226 21.05 -6.30 3.53
CA TYR A 226 22.00 -5.18 3.57
C TYR A 226 21.35 -3.81 3.51
N ILE A 227 20.23 -3.65 2.80
CA ILE A 227 19.63 -2.33 2.53
C ILE A 227 18.27 -2.10 3.20
N ASP A 228 17.62 -3.17 3.65
CA ASP A 228 16.25 -3.16 4.17
C ASP A 228 16.14 -4.14 5.35
N LEU A 229 16.99 -3.90 6.37
CA LEU A 229 17.20 -4.81 7.50
C LEU A 229 15.91 -5.08 8.27
N ASP A 230 15.11 -4.04 8.47
CA ASP A 230 13.83 -4.09 9.20
C ASP A 230 12.68 -4.56 8.30
N GLY A 231 12.89 -4.62 6.98
CA GLY A 231 11.88 -5.05 6.01
C GLY A 231 10.86 -3.96 5.64
N ASP A 232 11.00 -2.75 6.16
CA ASP A 232 10.06 -1.64 5.98
C ASP A 232 9.90 -1.24 4.51
N ALA A 233 10.98 -1.27 3.72
CA ALA A 233 10.90 -0.91 2.31
C ALA A 233 10.13 -1.98 1.52
N ARG A 234 10.39 -3.27 1.77
CA ARG A 234 9.63 -4.37 1.14
C ARG A 234 8.19 -4.45 1.64
N ARG A 235 7.95 -4.18 2.93
CA ARG A 235 6.60 -4.04 3.50
C ARG A 235 5.86 -2.93 2.77
N SER A 236 6.52 -1.80 2.56
CA SER A 236 5.96 -0.65 1.84
C SER A 236 5.59 -1.00 0.41
N LEU A 237 6.50 -1.58 -0.35
CA LEU A 237 6.21 -2.03 -1.72
C LEU A 237 5.04 -3.02 -1.77
N ALA A 238 4.96 -3.95 -0.81
CA ALA A 238 3.84 -4.89 -0.70
C ALA A 238 2.51 -4.18 -0.37
N LEU A 239 2.51 -3.21 0.55
CA LEU A 239 1.32 -2.44 0.91
C LEU A 239 0.82 -1.59 -0.26
N ILE A 240 1.71 -0.89 -0.96
CA ILE A 240 1.33 -0.07 -2.13
C ILE A 240 0.70 -0.98 -3.20
N ALA A 241 1.32 -2.15 -3.44
CA ALA A 241 0.78 -3.17 -4.33
C ALA A 241 -0.61 -3.67 -3.90
N ILE A 242 -0.82 -4.00 -2.63
CA ILE A 242 -2.12 -4.48 -2.14
C ILE A 242 -3.19 -3.39 -2.23
N ARG A 243 -2.89 -2.17 -1.79
CA ARG A 243 -3.79 -1.00 -1.88
C ARG A 243 -4.21 -0.74 -3.31
N SER A 244 -3.28 -0.91 -4.24
CA SER A 244 -3.57 -0.69 -5.65
C SER A 244 -4.61 -1.62 -6.25
N GLU A 245 -4.74 -2.80 -5.66
CA GLU A 245 -5.69 -3.84 -6.03
C GLU A 245 -6.86 -3.92 -5.03
N THR A 246 -6.94 -3.00 -4.06
CA THR A 246 -8.04 -2.90 -3.11
C THR A 246 -9.12 -1.98 -3.68
N ASP A 247 -10.36 -2.45 -3.72
CA ASP A 247 -11.47 -1.61 -4.15
C ASP A 247 -11.69 -0.50 -3.11
N PRO A 248 -11.68 0.79 -3.52
CA PRO A 248 -12.03 1.86 -2.61
C PRO A 248 -13.50 1.78 -2.22
N ILE A 249 -13.74 2.25 -0.99
CA ILE A 249 -15.05 2.41 -0.39
C ILE A 249 -15.43 3.88 -0.55
N ASP A 250 -16.67 4.15 -0.94
CA ASP A 250 -17.17 5.52 -1.03
C ASP A 250 -17.44 6.06 0.38
N ASP A 251 -17.26 7.37 0.57
CA ASP A 251 -17.58 8.05 1.83
C ASP A 251 -19.05 7.81 2.22
N ASP A 252 -19.31 7.73 3.52
CA ASP A 252 -20.60 7.32 4.06
C ASP A 252 -21.22 8.37 5.00
N PHE A 253 -22.55 8.36 5.07
CA PHE A 253 -23.35 9.28 5.88
C PHE A 253 -24.27 8.49 6.80
N LEU A 254 -24.06 8.63 8.11
CA LEU A 254 -24.73 7.84 9.14
C LEU A 254 -25.49 8.74 10.11
N SER A 255 -26.46 8.14 10.80
CA SER A 255 -27.08 8.70 12.00
C SER A 255 -26.45 8.08 13.26
N ILE A 256 -26.56 8.79 14.39
CA ILE A 256 -26.11 8.25 15.69
C ILE A 256 -26.82 6.91 15.97
N GLY A 257 -26.05 5.94 16.46
CA GLY A 257 -26.50 4.58 16.75
C GLY A 257 -26.47 3.63 15.55
N ASP A 258 -26.18 4.12 14.33
CA ASP A 258 -26.00 3.25 13.18
C ASP A 258 -24.78 2.34 13.37
N LYS A 259 -24.96 1.07 13.01
CA LYS A 259 -23.92 0.03 13.06
C LYS A 259 -23.64 -0.49 11.65
N PRO A 260 -22.90 0.25 10.82
CA PRO A 260 -22.67 -0.11 9.42
C PRO A 260 -21.79 -1.35 9.31
N THR A 261 -21.86 -1.99 8.15
CA THR A 261 -20.93 -3.05 7.74
C THR A 261 -20.35 -2.69 6.38
N TYR A 262 -19.03 -2.74 6.26
CA TYR A 262 -18.33 -2.41 5.03
C TYR A 262 -17.71 -3.65 4.39
N THR A 263 -17.68 -3.67 3.07
CA THR A 263 -17.03 -4.75 2.30
C THR A 263 -15.65 -4.31 1.87
N VAL A 264 -14.63 -5.08 2.20
CA VAL A 264 -13.28 -4.89 1.67
C VAL A 264 -13.00 -5.96 0.64
N THR A 265 -12.70 -5.52 -0.59
CA THR A 265 -12.34 -6.42 -1.69
C THR A 265 -10.90 -6.17 -2.09
N ILE A 266 -10.07 -7.21 -2.01
CA ILE A 266 -8.65 -7.18 -2.41
C ILE A 266 -8.51 -8.09 -3.63
N MET A 267 -7.98 -7.57 -4.74
CA MET A 267 -7.76 -8.31 -5.99
C MET A 267 -9.02 -9.02 -6.51
N GLY A 268 -10.18 -8.39 -6.30
CA GLY A 268 -11.50 -8.92 -6.68
C GLY A 268 -12.02 -10.04 -5.77
N LYS A 269 -11.43 -10.24 -4.57
CA LYS A 269 -11.88 -11.20 -3.55
C LYS A 269 -12.33 -10.49 -2.29
N ASP A 270 -13.45 -10.93 -1.73
CA ASP A 270 -13.94 -10.45 -0.44
C ASP A 270 -12.96 -10.87 0.68
N ALA A 271 -12.42 -9.87 1.37
CA ALA A 271 -11.48 -9.97 2.47
C ALA A 271 -12.06 -9.38 3.77
N SER A 272 -13.35 -9.04 3.81
CA SER A 272 -13.96 -8.25 4.89
C SER A 272 -13.83 -8.90 6.27
N SER A 273 -13.81 -10.24 6.35
CA SER A 273 -13.65 -10.98 7.61
C SER A 273 -12.19 -11.16 8.05
N LEU A 274 -11.24 -10.64 7.28
CA LEU A 274 -9.79 -10.86 7.47
C LEU A 274 -9.04 -9.56 7.77
N VAL A 275 -9.73 -8.43 7.68
CA VAL A 275 -9.18 -7.09 7.96
C VAL A 275 -9.61 -6.61 9.34
N GLY A 276 -8.82 -5.72 9.90
CA GLY A 276 -9.18 -4.94 11.08
C GLY A 276 -9.79 -3.61 10.70
N TRP A 277 -10.48 -2.99 11.66
CA TRP A 277 -11.07 -1.66 11.51
C TRP A 277 -10.52 -0.70 12.56
N HIS A 278 -10.25 0.53 12.14
CA HIS A 278 -9.71 1.57 13.02
C HIS A 278 -10.32 2.93 12.65
N SER A 279 -10.72 3.69 13.65
CA SER A 279 -11.24 5.04 13.48
C SER A 279 -10.23 6.05 14.02
N LEU A 280 -9.87 7.05 13.20
CA LEU A 280 -9.03 8.15 13.63
C LEU A 280 -9.75 9.11 14.59
N ASN A 281 -11.08 8.99 14.73
CA ASN A 281 -11.86 9.76 15.68
C ASN A 281 -12.95 8.90 16.35
N SER A 282 -12.56 8.24 17.44
CA SER A 282 -13.44 7.37 18.25
C SER A 282 -14.60 8.09 18.96
N SER A 283 -14.59 9.43 18.99
CA SER A 283 -15.72 10.22 19.52
C SER A 283 -16.86 10.40 18.52
N VAL A 284 -16.62 10.10 17.23
CA VAL A 284 -17.61 10.18 16.15
C VAL A 284 -17.99 8.78 15.68
N VAL A 285 -16.99 7.95 15.33
CA VAL A 285 -17.18 6.54 14.96
C VAL A 285 -16.33 5.68 15.88
N LYS A 286 -16.99 4.85 16.70
CA LYS A 286 -16.34 3.91 17.60
C LYS A 286 -16.14 2.57 16.91
N VAL A 287 -14.97 1.97 17.10
CA VAL A 287 -14.66 0.62 16.63
C VAL A 287 -14.26 -0.24 17.81
N GLU A 288 -14.91 -1.38 17.97
CA GLU A 288 -14.63 -2.35 19.03
C GLU A 288 -14.26 -3.71 18.43
N GLU A 289 -13.17 -4.29 18.90
CA GLU A 289 -12.80 -5.67 18.59
C GLU A 289 -13.62 -6.64 19.45
N THR A 290 -14.15 -7.69 18.82
CA THR A 290 -15.02 -8.71 19.41
C THR A 290 -14.54 -10.10 19.00
N ASP A 291 -15.08 -11.15 19.64
CA ASP A 291 -14.82 -12.54 19.25
C ASP A 291 -15.24 -12.86 17.80
N GLN A 292 -16.06 -12.02 17.16
CA GLN A 292 -16.59 -12.21 15.80
C GLN A 292 -15.91 -11.30 14.75
N GLY A 293 -14.93 -10.49 15.15
CA GLY A 293 -14.30 -9.48 14.30
C GLY A 293 -14.46 -8.09 14.91
N PHE A 294 -14.84 -7.09 14.11
CA PHE A 294 -14.96 -5.72 14.57
C PHE A 294 -16.40 -5.21 14.44
N GLU A 295 -16.87 -4.52 15.48
CA GLU A 295 -18.12 -3.77 15.45
C GLU A 295 -17.82 -2.28 15.26
N ILE A 296 -18.54 -1.64 14.33
CA ILE A 296 -18.43 -0.21 14.04
C ILE A 296 -19.76 0.43 14.45
N GLU A 297 -19.70 1.53 15.18
CA GLU A 297 -20.88 2.26 15.65
C GLU A 297 -20.66 3.78 15.53
N ALA A 298 -21.63 4.47 14.93
CA ALA A 298 -21.71 5.93 14.95
C ALA A 298 -22.16 6.40 16.34
N VAL A 299 -21.30 7.13 17.05
CA VAL A 299 -21.50 7.50 18.47
C VAL A 299 -21.50 9.01 18.74
N GLY A 300 -21.19 9.83 17.75
CA GLY A 300 -21.23 11.28 17.89
C GLY A 300 -21.17 12.00 16.55
N ILE A 301 -21.63 13.25 16.51
CA ILE A 301 -21.70 14.06 15.29
C ILE A 301 -20.31 14.55 14.87
N GLY A 302 -20.08 14.52 13.56
CA GLY A 302 -18.84 15.01 12.94
C GLY A 302 -18.37 14.07 11.84
N THR A 303 -17.11 14.19 11.46
CA THR A 303 -16.48 13.32 10.48
C THR A 303 -15.32 12.57 11.13
N ALA A 304 -15.23 11.27 10.85
CA ALA A 304 -14.09 10.42 11.19
C ALA A 304 -13.58 9.73 9.93
N GLU A 305 -12.26 9.71 9.74
CA GLU A 305 -11.66 8.83 8.75
C GLU A 305 -11.61 7.41 9.34
N LEU A 306 -12.11 6.44 8.57
CA LEU A 306 -12.11 5.04 8.92
C LEU A 306 -11.11 4.29 8.05
N LEU A 307 -10.28 3.45 8.69
CA LEU A 307 -9.27 2.62 8.07
C LEU A 307 -9.68 1.16 8.17
N ALA A 308 -9.70 0.45 7.03
CA ALA A 308 -9.55 -0.99 7.04
C ALA A 308 -8.07 -1.33 6.91
N TYR A 309 -7.53 -2.16 7.80
CA TYR A 309 -6.09 -2.42 7.88
C TYR A 309 -5.79 -3.93 7.98
N ARG A 310 -4.54 -4.31 7.73
CA ARG A 310 -4.10 -5.71 7.90
C ARG A 310 -4.08 -6.09 9.38
N TYR A 311 -4.86 -7.09 9.77
CA TYR A 311 -5.02 -7.48 11.17
C TYR A 311 -4.39 -8.85 11.44
N TYR A 312 -3.34 -8.86 12.28
CA TYR A 312 -2.49 -10.01 12.56
C TYR A 312 -2.09 -10.04 14.05
N PRO A 313 -2.99 -10.49 14.95
CA PRO A 313 -2.78 -10.41 16.40
C PRO A 313 -1.72 -11.41 16.96
N GLY A 314 -1.10 -12.23 16.11
CA GLY A 314 -0.40 -13.46 16.51
C GLY A 314 1.13 -13.42 16.64
N ASP A 315 1.82 -12.36 16.19
CA ASP A 315 3.29 -12.36 16.02
C ASP A 315 4.09 -11.53 17.04
N GLY A 316 3.40 -10.73 17.87
CA GLY A 316 4.02 -9.86 18.86
C GLY A 316 4.59 -8.55 18.31
N SER A 317 4.43 -8.24 17.01
CA SER A 317 4.73 -6.92 16.44
C SER A 317 3.53 -5.96 16.57
N GLY A 318 2.32 -6.50 16.70
CA GLY A 318 1.09 -5.73 16.82
C GLY A 318 0.72 -5.09 15.49
N SER A 319 -0.53 -5.19 15.08
CA SER A 319 -0.97 -4.48 13.88
C SER A 319 -0.87 -2.98 14.07
N GLU A 320 -0.46 -2.26 13.03
CA GLU A 320 -0.26 -0.81 13.06
C GLU A 320 -1.25 -0.16 12.09
N PRO A 321 -2.49 0.17 12.49
CA PRO A 321 -3.55 0.55 11.55
C PRO A 321 -3.21 1.71 10.62
N GLU A 322 -2.51 2.73 11.14
CA GLU A 322 -2.07 3.91 10.38
C GLU A 322 -0.97 3.60 9.36
N ILE A 323 -0.27 2.47 9.49
CA ILE A 323 0.74 2.00 8.53
C ILE A 323 0.17 0.90 7.62
N ASP A 324 -0.57 -0.03 8.18
CA ASP A 324 -1.10 -1.24 7.52
C ASP A 324 -2.46 -1.04 6.86
N TRP A 325 -2.94 0.19 6.75
CA TRP A 325 -4.20 0.47 6.08
C TRP A 325 -4.19 -0.06 4.63
N LEU A 326 -5.34 -0.55 4.20
CA LEU A 326 -5.62 -1.08 2.87
C LEU A 326 -6.56 -0.16 2.10
N VAL A 327 -7.54 0.42 2.81
CA VAL A 327 -8.45 1.43 2.29
C VAL A 327 -8.82 2.39 3.42
N ARG A 328 -9.00 3.67 3.05
CA ARG A 328 -9.44 4.77 3.91
C ARG A 328 -10.61 5.49 3.24
N PHE A 329 -11.56 5.95 4.04
CA PHE A 329 -12.70 6.74 3.58
C PHE A 329 -13.31 7.52 4.76
N ASP A 330 -14.03 8.58 4.45
CA ASP A 330 -14.67 9.42 5.46
C ASP A 330 -16.06 8.88 5.82
N VAL A 331 -16.36 8.86 7.11
CA VAL A 331 -17.71 8.63 7.63
C VAL A 331 -18.16 9.90 8.33
N THR A 332 -19.23 10.50 7.80
CA THR A 332 -19.87 11.67 8.41
C THR A 332 -21.12 11.25 9.14
N VAL A 333 -21.15 11.50 10.45
CA VAL A 333 -22.32 11.26 11.29
C VAL A 333 -23.08 12.57 11.41
N GLU A 334 -24.30 12.57 10.89
CA GLU A 334 -25.24 13.68 11.01
C GLU A 334 -26.30 13.36 12.07
N GLY A 335 -26.73 14.39 12.77
CA GLY A 335 -27.82 14.29 13.73
C GLY A 335 -28.36 15.67 14.06
N ASP A 336 -29.63 15.73 14.43
CA ASP A 336 -30.24 16.94 14.97
C ASP A 336 -29.85 17.04 16.46
N ILE A 337 -28.81 17.83 16.78
CA ILE A 337 -28.49 18.15 18.18
C ILE A 337 -29.70 18.87 18.81
N LEU A 338 -30.33 18.23 19.79
CA LEU A 338 -31.29 18.91 20.67
C LEU A 338 -30.52 19.73 21.72
N TYR A 339 -30.24 21.00 21.39
CA TYR A 339 -29.56 21.89 22.31
C TYR A 339 -30.32 22.00 23.64
N GLY A 340 -29.64 21.65 24.73
CA GLY A 340 -30.18 21.60 26.08
C GLY A 340 -30.44 20.20 26.61
N ASP A 341 -30.46 19.19 25.75
CA ASP A 341 -30.47 17.78 26.13
C ASP A 341 -29.03 17.31 26.34
N VAL A 342 -28.53 17.52 27.55
CA VAL A 342 -27.14 17.25 27.94
C VAL A 342 -26.95 15.79 28.35
N ASN A 343 -28.05 15.09 28.61
CA ASN A 343 -28.03 13.69 29.04
C ASN A 343 -28.45 12.69 27.96
N ASP A 344 -28.85 13.19 26.78
CA ASP A 344 -29.18 12.44 25.56
C ASP A 344 -30.38 11.51 25.76
N ASP A 345 -31.43 12.02 26.42
CA ASP A 345 -32.69 11.30 26.67
C ASP A 345 -33.89 11.84 25.87
N ASP A 346 -33.62 12.59 24.80
CA ASP A 346 -34.54 13.27 23.87
C ASP A 346 -35.45 14.33 24.53
N ILE A 347 -35.20 14.69 25.80
CA ILE A 347 -36.08 15.57 26.57
C ILE A 347 -35.27 16.52 27.45
N ILE A 348 -35.42 17.83 27.23
CA ILE A 348 -34.79 18.85 28.06
C ILE A 348 -35.47 18.95 29.43
N THR A 349 -34.80 18.48 30.48
CA THR A 349 -35.28 18.46 31.87
C THR A 349 -34.25 18.99 32.87
N SER A 350 -34.59 18.96 34.16
CA SER A 350 -33.65 19.29 35.23
C SER A 350 -32.46 18.32 35.33
N SER A 351 -32.58 17.12 34.75
CA SER A 351 -31.48 16.14 34.70
C SER A 351 -30.34 16.65 33.84
N ASP A 352 -30.62 17.30 32.70
CA ASP A 352 -29.63 17.93 31.83
C ASP A 352 -28.87 19.05 32.52
N HIS A 353 -29.60 19.87 33.26
CA HIS A 353 -29.02 20.95 34.03
C HIS A 353 -28.08 20.41 35.13
N GLN A 354 -28.44 19.32 35.80
CA GLN A 354 -27.57 18.63 36.75
C GLN A 354 -26.33 18.02 36.05
N ARG A 355 -26.51 17.40 34.89
CA ARG A 355 -25.42 16.81 34.10
C ARG A 355 -24.40 17.85 33.66
N LEU A 356 -24.87 19.01 33.21
CA LEU A 356 -24.04 20.16 32.86
C LEU A 356 -23.28 20.71 34.07
N PHE A 357 -23.95 20.83 35.23
CA PHE A 357 -23.30 21.26 36.47
C PHE A 357 -22.15 20.34 36.89
N GLU A 358 -22.31 19.02 36.72
CA GLU A 358 -21.27 18.04 37.06
C GLU A 358 -20.02 18.15 36.16
N HIS A 359 -20.21 18.51 34.89
CA HIS A 359 -19.11 18.80 33.97
C HIS A 359 -18.40 20.10 34.31
N LEU A 360 -19.15 21.18 34.59
CA LEU A 360 -18.56 22.46 34.98
C LEU A 360 -17.77 22.37 36.29
N ASN A 361 -18.13 21.45 37.18
CA ASN A 361 -17.37 21.17 38.41
C ASN A 361 -16.30 20.08 38.27
N GLY A 362 -16.12 19.51 37.07
CA GLY A 362 -15.10 18.49 36.78
C GLY A 362 -15.36 17.12 37.40
N THR A 363 -16.55 16.88 37.97
CA THR A 363 -16.90 15.62 38.64
C THR A 363 -17.33 14.53 37.66
N ASN A 364 -17.88 14.92 36.50
CA ASN A 364 -18.29 14.00 35.44
C ASN A 364 -18.25 14.75 34.08
N PRO A 365 -17.05 14.96 33.50
CA PRO A 365 -16.89 15.76 32.28
C PRO A 365 -17.72 15.23 31.10
N LEU A 366 -18.42 16.13 30.39
CA LEU A 366 -19.04 15.85 29.09
C LEU A 366 -17.99 15.67 28.01
N THR A 367 -18.34 14.84 27.04
CA THR A 367 -17.61 14.54 25.82
C THR A 367 -18.62 14.31 24.69
N GLY A 368 -18.19 14.37 23.43
CA GLY A 368 -19.07 14.11 22.29
C GLY A 368 -20.29 15.03 22.24
N ASP A 369 -21.43 14.49 21.85
CA ASP A 369 -22.65 15.26 21.62
C ASP A 369 -23.22 15.91 22.88
N ALA A 370 -23.05 15.30 24.05
CA ALA A 370 -23.44 15.94 25.31
C ALA A 370 -22.69 17.27 25.53
N LEU A 371 -21.44 17.38 25.08
CA LEU A 371 -20.68 18.63 25.12
C LEU A 371 -21.24 19.64 24.10
N ILE A 372 -21.61 19.20 22.90
CA ILE A 372 -22.20 20.06 21.87
C ILE A 372 -23.61 20.54 22.28
N ALA A 373 -24.47 19.65 22.75
CA ALA A 373 -25.80 19.94 23.23
C ALA A 373 -25.79 20.84 24.47
N SER A 374 -24.70 20.79 25.26
CA SER A 374 -24.52 21.68 26.40
C SER A 374 -24.15 23.12 26.03
N ASP A 375 -23.62 23.39 24.84
CA ASP A 375 -23.42 24.74 24.30
C ASP A 375 -24.76 25.32 23.81
N VAL A 376 -25.69 25.49 24.73
CA VAL A 376 -27.04 25.98 24.44
C VAL A 376 -27.03 27.41 23.90
N ASN A 377 -25.93 28.13 24.11
CA ASN A 377 -25.74 29.46 23.57
C ASN A 377 -25.13 29.53 22.16
N LYS A 378 -24.53 28.43 21.69
CA LYS A 378 -23.88 28.23 20.39
C LYS A 378 -22.68 29.17 20.18
N ASP A 379 -21.96 29.50 21.25
CA ASP A 379 -20.75 30.33 21.19
C ASP A 379 -19.46 29.51 21.01
N GLY A 380 -19.57 28.19 20.99
CA GLY A 380 -18.50 27.23 20.78
C GLY A 380 -17.80 26.79 22.07
N ILE A 381 -18.24 27.24 23.25
CA ILE A 381 -17.62 26.88 24.54
C ILE A 381 -18.69 26.66 25.62
N THR A 382 -18.76 25.45 26.19
CA THR A 382 -19.61 25.16 27.34
C THR A 382 -19.12 25.87 28.61
N THR A 383 -19.91 26.79 29.14
CA THR A 383 -19.58 27.56 30.35
C THR A 383 -20.76 27.68 31.33
N SER A 384 -20.57 28.43 32.43
CA SER A 384 -21.66 28.80 33.34
C SER A 384 -22.78 29.60 32.66
N SER A 385 -22.49 30.24 31.52
CA SER A 385 -23.50 30.96 30.73
C SER A 385 -24.53 30.01 30.14
N ASP A 386 -24.09 28.84 29.67
CA ASP A 386 -24.95 27.78 29.14
C ASP A 386 -25.82 27.16 30.24
N HIS A 387 -25.21 26.91 31.40
CA HIS A 387 -25.93 26.44 32.57
C HIS A 387 -27.04 27.42 32.99
N GLN A 388 -26.76 28.73 32.99
CA GLN A 388 -27.77 29.76 33.25
C GLN A 388 -28.86 29.79 32.16
N ARG A 389 -28.49 29.69 30.89
CA ARG A 389 -29.45 29.71 29.78
C ARG A 389 -30.37 28.47 29.81
N LEU A 390 -29.83 27.30 30.12
CA LEU A 390 -30.59 26.07 30.32
C LEU A 390 -31.56 26.19 31.51
N PHE A 391 -31.12 26.79 32.62
CA PHE A 391 -32.00 27.07 33.77
C PHE A 391 -33.17 28.00 33.40
N GLU A 392 -32.93 29.02 32.59
CA GLU A 392 -33.98 29.95 32.15
C GLU A 392 -35.00 29.28 31.21
N HIS A 393 -34.56 28.34 30.37
CA HIS A 393 -35.44 27.53 29.55
C HIS A 393 -36.35 26.64 30.41
N LEU A 394 -35.77 25.93 31.39
CA LEU A 394 -36.52 25.06 32.30
C LEU A 394 -37.55 25.83 33.14
N ASN A 395 -37.27 27.09 33.49
CA ASN A 395 -38.20 27.97 34.19
C ASN A 395 -39.20 28.68 33.26
N GLY A 396 -39.10 28.49 31.94
CA GLY A 396 -39.96 29.13 30.94
C GLY A 396 -39.74 30.64 30.80
N THR A 397 -38.67 31.19 31.36
CA THR A 397 -38.36 32.62 31.28
C THR A 397 -37.62 32.99 30.00
N ASN A 398 -36.90 32.04 29.40
CA ASN A 398 -36.19 32.20 28.13
C ASN A 398 -36.04 30.85 27.41
N PRO A 399 -37.06 30.39 26.66
CA PRO A 399 -37.01 29.08 26.02
C PRO A 399 -35.90 28.98 24.95
N LEU A 400 -35.17 27.87 24.93
CA LEU A 400 -34.31 27.48 23.81
C LEU A 400 -35.13 27.34 22.52
N SER A 401 -34.47 27.68 21.40
CA SER A 401 -35.06 27.82 20.07
C SER A 401 -34.56 26.77 19.11
#